data_AF-A0A6N8EVB6-F1
#
_entry.id   AF-A0A6N8EVB6-F1
#
_cell.length_a   1.000
_cell.length_b   1.000
_cell.length_c   1.000
_cell.angle_alpha   90.00
_cell.angle_beta   90.00
_cell.angle_gamma   90.00
#
_symmetry.space_group_name_H-M   'P 1'
#
loop_
_entity.id
_entity.type
_entity.pdbx_description
1 polymer ?
#
loop_
_entity_poly.entity_id
_entity_poly.type
_entity_poly.pdbx_seq_one_letter_code
_entity_poly.pdbx_strand_id
1 'polypeptide(L)'
;MWYYDEMTNEVNRYYSSISSDSETKDAIAKVVLDRFKRDCRNTKSEKIVVYTTLAERLLNDSLTESIEYQNIKNTLKEFNVDEVGEQLSNDEKQKLQLRIRRVLNHLSDDTH
;
A
#
# COMPACT_ATOMS: atom_id res chain seq x y z
N MET A 1 -9.34 18.14 2.05
CA MET A 1 -8.47 16.97 2.13
C MET A 1 -8.19 16.47 0.74
N TRP A 2 -6.99 16.75 0.27
CA TRP A 2 -6.54 16.46 -1.08
C TRP A 2 -5.32 15.52 -1.05
N TYR A 3 -4.57 15.55 0.06
CA TYR A 3 -3.28 14.87 0.20
C TYR A 3 -3.36 13.34 0.29
N TYR A 4 -4.35 12.78 0.99
CA TYR A 4 -4.57 11.32 1.03
C TYR A 4 -4.85 10.74 -0.36
N ASP A 5 -5.75 11.38 -1.10
CA ASP A 5 -6.12 10.98 -2.45
C ASP A 5 -4.98 11.25 -3.44
N GLU A 6 -4.25 12.36 -3.28
CA GLU A 6 -3.05 12.67 -4.06
C GLU A 6 -1.99 11.57 -3.90
N MET A 7 -1.62 11.21 -2.67
CA MET A 7 -0.64 10.16 -2.40
C MET A 7 -1.07 8.81 -2.97
N THR A 8 -2.36 8.45 -2.81
CA THR A 8 -2.93 7.24 -3.43
C THR A 8 -2.79 7.29 -4.96
N ASN A 9 -3.10 8.43 -5.58
CA ASN A 9 -3.01 8.61 -7.02
C ASN A 9 -1.57 8.58 -7.53
N GLU A 10 -0.63 9.17 -6.80
CA GLU A 10 0.79 9.17 -7.17
C GLU A 10 1.37 7.76 -7.18
N VAL A 11 1.09 6.96 -6.15
CA VAL A 11 1.52 5.55 -6.09
C VAL A 11 0.94 4.76 -7.27
N ASN A 12 -0.35 4.92 -7.55
CA ASN A 12 -1.02 4.24 -8.65
C ASN A 12 -0.45 4.63 -10.03
N ARG A 13 -0.19 5.94 -10.24
CA ARG A 13 0.41 6.43 -11.48
C ARG A 13 1.81 5.89 -11.67
N TYR A 14 2.64 5.94 -10.64
CA TYR A 14 4.01 5.44 -10.73
C TYR A 14 4.03 3.93 -10.97
N TYR A 15 3.26 3.16 -10.20
CA TYR A 15 3.11 1.72 -10.41
C TYR A 15 2.72 1.40 -11.86
N SER A 16 1.66 2.03 -12.36
CA SER A 16 1.15 1.77 -13.72
C SER A 16 2.17 2.14 -14.81
N SER A 17 3.03 3.13 -14.56
CA SER A 17 4.06 3.56 -15.52
C SER A 17 5.21 2.56 -15.65
N ILE A 18 5.42 1.68 -14.66
CA ILE A 18 6.50 0.69 -14.64
C ILE A 18 5.99 -0.75 -14.72
N SER A 19 4.69 -0.98 -14.54
CA SER A 19 4.09 -2.33 -14.58
C SER A 19 3.86 -2.85 -16.00
N SER A 20 3.91 -1.99 -17.02
CA SER A 20 3.77 -2.38 -18.43
C SER A 20 5.05 -2.94 -19.05
N ASP A 21 6.21 -2.73 -18.43
CA ASP A 21 7.50 -3.25 -18.90
C ASP A 21 7.73 -4.66 -18.31
N SER A 22 7.76 -5.67 -19.19
CA SER A 22 7.51 -7.07 -18.85
C SER A 22 8.63 -7.84 -18.14
N GLU A 23 9.75 -7.23 -17.77
CA GLU A 23 10.93 -7.94 -17.22
C GLU A 23 11.08 -7.87 -15.69
N THR A 24 10.27 -7.06 -15.01
CA THR A 24 10.55 -6.65 -13.61
C THR A 24 9.37 -6.84 -12.64
N LYS A 25 8.41 -7.70 -12.96
CA LYS A 25 7.23 -7.93 -12.08
C LYS A 25 7.62 -8.25 -10.63
N ASP A 26 8.69 -9.01 -10.41
CA ASP A 26 9.18 -9.30 -9.05
C ASP A 26 9.89 -8.11 -8.38
N ALA A 27 10.45 -7.18 -9.17
CA ALA A 27 11.17 -6.01 -8.68
C ALA A 27 10.27 -4.78 -8.49
N ILE A 28 9.03 -4.81 -8.99
CA ILE A 28 8.16 -3.63 -9.04
C ILE A 28 7.88 -3.06 -7.64
N ALA A 29 7.62 -3.93 -6.66
CA ALA A 29 7.32 -3.53 -5.30
C ALA A 29 8.50 -2.76 -4.69
N LYS A 30 9.73 -3.24 -4.91
CA LYS A 30 10.95 -2.61 -4.44
C LYS A 30 11.17 -1.24 -5.08
N VAL A 31 11.00 -1.15 -6.40
CA VAL A 31 11.15 0.10 -7.16
C VAL A 31 10.14 1.16 -6.68
N VAL A 32 8.88 0.77 -6.44
CA VAL A 32 7.88 1.67 -5.87
C VAL A 32 8.27 2.10 -4.46
N LEU A 33 8.65 1.17 -3.58
CA LEU A 33 9.04 1.51 -2.22
C LEU A 33 10.27 2.44 -2.16
N ASP A 34 11.25 2.24 -3.04
CA ASP A 34 12.42 3.12 -3.12
C ASP A 34 12.05 4.53 -3.58
N ARG A 35 11.10 4.67 -4.51
CA ARG A 35 10.57 5.97 -4.96
C ARG A 35 9.91 6.76 -3.82
N PHE A 36 9.11 6.10 -2.99
CA PHE A 36 8.35 6.73 -1.89
C PHE A 36 9.04 6.63 -0.53
N LYS A 37 10.30 6.19 -0.49
CA LYS A 37 11.05 5.93 0.74
C LYS A 37 11.16 7.14 1.65
N ARG A 38 11.27 8.35 1.07
CA ARG A 38 11.35 9.60 1.82
C ARG A 38 10.00 9.92 2.46
N ASP A 39 8.91 9.80 1.72
CA ASP A 39 7.56 10.08 2.21
C ASP A 39 7.19 9.07 3.31
N CYS A 40 7.51 7.79 3.13
CA CYS A 40 7.35 6.75 4.15
C CYS A 40 8.13 7.00 5.45
N ARG A 41 9.19 7.84 5.42
CA ARG A 41 9.96 8.23 6.61
C ARG A 41 9.42 9.49 7.28
N ASN A 42 8.77 10.37 6.52
CA ASN A 42 8.33 11.67 6.99
C ASN A 42 7.07 11.55 7.85
N THR A 43 6.08 10.78 7.40
CA THR A 43 4.85 10.59 8.18
C THR A 43 4.35 9.15 8.17
N LYS A 44 3.71 8.76 9.28
CA LYS A 44 3.12 7.43 9.45
C LYS A 44 1.92 7.24 8.53
N SER A 45 1.11 8.28 8.33
CA SER A 45 -0.03 8.23 7.40
C SER A 45 0.43 7.99 5.97
N GLU A 46 1.43 8.71 5.45
CA GLU A 46 1.97 8.49 4.10
C GLU A 46 2.49 7.07 3.93
N LYS A 47 3.29 6.58 4.90
CA LYS A 47 3.81 5.20 4.85
C LYS A 47 2.68 4.19 4.67
N ILE A 48 1.63 4.29 5.48
CA ILE A 48 0.54 3.31 5.46
C ILE A 48 -0.34 3.48 4.22
N VAL A 49 -0.55 4.70 3.73
CA VAL A 49 -1.24 4.95 2.46
C VAL A 49 -0.47 4.35 1.29
N VAL A 50 0.84 4.56 1.22
CA VAL A 50 1.72 3.98 0.19
C VAL A 50 1.68 2.46 0.25
N TYR A 51 1.84 1.89 1.44
CA TYR A 51 1.86 0.45 1.66
C TYR A 51 0.52 -0.20 1.29
N THR A 52 -0.60 0.41 1.70
CA THR A 52 -1.94 -0.08 1.38
C THR A 52 -2.18 -0.04 -0.13
N THR A 53 -1.87 1.09 -0.77
CA THR A 53 -2.06 1.26 -2.22
C THR A 53 -1.20 0.29 -3.03
N LEU A 54 0.06 0.12 -2.65
CA LEU A 54 0.95 -0.83 -3.31
C LEU A 54 0.48 -2.28 -3.11
N ALA A 55 0.04 -2.65 -1.91
CA ALA A 55 -0.49 -3.99 -1.66
C ALA A 55 -1.74 -4.29 -2.50
N GLU A 56 -2.66 -3.33 -2.65
CA GLU A 56 -3.83 -3.46 -3.54
C GLU A 56 -3.40 -3.71 -5.00
N ARG A 57 -2.40 -2.96 -5.50
CA ARG A 57 -1.88 -3.14 -6.85
C ARG A 57 -1.23 -4.52 -7.05
N LEU A 58 -0.39 -4.94 -6.09
CA LEU A 58 0.26 -6.24 -6.14
C LEU A 58 -0.75 -7.39 -6.06
N LEU A 59 -1.80 -7.26 -5.25
CA LEU A 59 -2.91 -8.22 -5.20
C LEU A 59 -3.62 -8.34 -6.56
N ASN A 60 -3.98 -7.20 -7.16
CA ASN A 60 -4.68 -7.18 -8.45
C ASN A 60 -3.84 -7.82 -9.58
N ASP A 61 -2.51 -7.69 -9.51
CA ASP A 61 -1.58 -8.25 -10.50
C ASP A 61 -1.08 -9.65 -10.11
N SER A 62 -1.60 -10.24 -9.02
CA SER A 62 -1.22 -11.57 -8.49
C SER A 62 0.27 -11.69 -8.12
N LEU A 63 0.89 -10.61 -7.66
CA LEU A 63 2.31 -10.52 -7.25
C LEU A 63 2.50 -10.62 -5.72
N THR A 64 1.70 -11.47 -5.09
CA THR A 64 1.63 -11.62 -3.63
C THR A 64 2.76 -12.47 -3.04
N GLU A 65 3.53 -13.19 -3.87
CA GLU A 65 4.66 -14.02 -3.41
C GLU A 65 5.93 -13.21 -3.11
N SER A 66 5.99 -11.94 -3.52
CA SER A 66 7.17 -11.09 -3.30
C SER A 66 7.45 -10.84 -1.82
N ILE A 67 8.74 -10.77 -1.46
CA ILE A 67 9.21 -10.48 -0.10
C ILE A 67 8.67 -9.11 0.36
N GLU A 68 8.68 -8.13 -0.53
CA GLU A 68 8.15 -6.79 -0.30
C GLU A 68 6.65 -6.82 0.03
N TYR A 69 5.85 -7.60 -0.70
CA TYR A 69 4.43 -7.74 -0.37
C TYR A 69 4.22 -8.33 1.03
N GLN A 70 4.96 -9.38 1.40
CA GLN A 70 4.84 -9.99 2.73
C GLN A 70 5.26 -9.00 3.83
N ASN A 71 6.32 -8.22 3.62
CA ASN A 71 6.76 -7.17 4.56
C ASN A 71 5.72 -6.06 4.72
N ILE A 72 5.14 -5.60 3.61
CA ILE A 72 4.05 -4.62 3.60
C ILE A 72 2.86 -5.18 4.39
N LYS A 73 2.44 -6.40 4.08
CA LYS A 73 1.31 -7.07 4.73
C LYS A 73 1.52 -7.20 6.25
N ASN A 74 2.70 -7.60 6.70
CA ASN A 74 3.00 -7.69 8.13
C ASN A 74 2.89 -6.30 8.81
N THR A 75 3.41 -5.25 8.15
CA THR A 75 3.26 -3.87 8.63
C THR A 75 1.77 -3.47 8.73
N LEU A 76 0.96 -3.83 7.74
CA LEU A 76 -0.47 -3.50 7.72
C LEU A 76 -1.29 -4.27 8.77
N LYS A 77 -0.89 -5.50 9.11
CA LYS A 77 -1.52 -6.29 10.18
C LYS A 77 -1.33 -5.68 11.56
N GLU A 78 -0.16 -5.11 11.81
CA GLU A 78 0.20 -4.50 13.09
C GLU A 78 -0.30 -3.05 13.23
N PHE A 79 -0.73 -2.44 12.13
CA PHE A 79 -1.13 -1.04 12.09
C PHE A 79 -2.45 -0.78 12.84
N ASN A 80 -2.43 0.21 13.72
CA ASN A 80 -3.63 0.78 14.31
C ASN A 80 -3.88 2.19 13.73
N VAL A 81 -5.09 2.44 13.22
CA VAL A 81 -5.46 3.73 12.61
C VAL A 81 -5.36 4.90 13.60
N ASP A 82 -5.51 4.66 14.89
CA ASP A 82 -5.42 5.72 15.88
C ASP A 82 -4.00 6.32 15.95
N GLU A 83 -3.00 5.57 15.49
CA GLU A 83 -1.60 5.99 15.47
C GLU A 83 -1.29 7.05 14.40
N VAL A 84 -2.18 7.30 13.45
CA VAL A 84 -2.00 8.40 12.47
C VAL A 84 -2.47 9.76 13.00
N GLY A 85 -3.12 9.80 14.18
CA GLY A 85 -3.51 11.05 14.84
C GLY A 85 -4.31 11.97 13.92
N GLU A 86 -3.97 13.25 13.87
CA GLU A 86 -4.67 14.26 13.04
C GLU A 86 -4.13 14.37 11.61
N GLN A 87 -3.19 13.51 11.20
CA GLN A 87 -2.64 13.52 9.83
C GLN A 87 -3.69 13.17 8.78
N LEU A 88 -4.72 12.42 9.20
CA LEU A 88 -5.88 12.05 8.39
C LEU A 88 -7.15 12.45 9.15
N SER A 89 -8.18 12.85 8.42
CA SER A 89 -9.53 12.96 8.99
C SER A 89 -10.10 11.62 9.37
N ASN A 90 -11.20 11.65 10.14
CA ASN A 90 -11.98 10.46 10.45
C ASN A 90 -12.46 9.73 9.19
N ASP A 91 -12.88 10.45 8.14
CA ASP A 91 -13.33 9.84 6.88
C ASP A 91 -12.17 9.13 6.15
N GLU A 92 -11.00 9.76 6.10
CA GLU A 92 -9.79 9.16 5.50
C GLU A 92 -9.29 7.97 6.30
N LYS A 93 -9.34 8.03 7.64
CA LYS A 93 -9.04 6.90 8.52
C LYS A 93 -9.96 5.72 8.27
N GLN A 94 -11.27 5.97 8.18
CA GLN A 94 -12.26 4.93 7.89
C GLN A 94 -12.01 4.30 6.52
N LYS A 95 -11.77 5.12 5.48
CA LYS A 95 -11.42 4.63 4.14
C LYS A 95 -10.14 3.79 4.16
N LEU A 96 -9.10 4.26 4.84
CA LEU A 96 -7.82 3.55 4.97
C LEU A 96 -8.00 2.20 5.68
N GLN A 97 -8.73 2.17 6.79
CA GLN A 97 -9.03 0.91 7.49
C GLN A 97 -9.78 -0.09 6.62
N LEU A 98 -10.78 0.36 5.86
CA LEU A 98 -11.53 -0.51 4.94
C LEU A 98 -10.62 -1.10 3.86
N ARG A 99 -9.73 -0.29 3.28
CA ARG A 99 -8.75 -0.72 2.28
C ARG A 99 -7.76 -1.73 2.86
N ILE A 100 -7.21 -1.46 4.04
CA ILE A 100 -6.31 -2.41 4.74
C ILE A 100 -7.01 -3.74 5.00
N ARG A 101 -8.26 -3.71 5.51
CA ARG A 101 -9.04 -4.94 5.73
C ARG A 101 -9.24 -5.74 4.44
N ARG A 102 -9.51 -5.09 3.31
CA ARG A 102 -9.64 -5.78 2.02
C ARG A 102 -8.36 -6.48 1.61
N VAL A 103 -7.21 -5.81 1.76
CA VAL A 103 -5.89 -6.40 1.49
C VAL A 103 -5.64 -7.62 2.37
N LEU A 104 -5.99 -7.54 3.66
CA LEU A 104 -5.76 -8.63 4.61
C LEU A 104 -6.75 -9.81 4.46
N ASN A 105 -7.99 -9.54 4.03
CA ASN A 105 -9.05 -10.54 3.89
C ASN A 105 -9.01 -11.32 2.57
N HIS A 106 -8.37 -10.81 1.50
CA HIS A 106 -8.14 -11.56 0.26
C HIS A 106 -7.23 -12.80 0.44
N LEU A 107 -6.82 -13.11 1.67
CA LEU A 107 -6.07 -14.31 2.05
C LEU A 107 -6.92 -15.37 2.75
N SER A 108 -8.18 -15.09 3.08
CA SER A 108 -9.04 -16.06 3.75
C SER A 108 -9.51 -17.19 2.83
N ASP A 109 -9.22 -17.13 1.53
CA ASP A 109 -9.60 -18.15 0.54
C ASP A 109 -8.47 -19.15 0.21
N ASP A 110 -7.24 -18.96 0.70
CA ASP A 110 -6.14 -19.93 0.54
C ASP A 110 -6.13 -20.99 1.67
N THR A 111 -7.29 -21.57 1.97
CA THR A 111 -7.38 -22.75 2.86
C THR A 111 -8.52 -23.68 2.44
N HIS A 112 -8.31 -24.41 1.34
CA HIS A 112 -9.02 -25.67 1.07
C HIS A 112 -8.12 -26.68 0.36
#